data_AF-A0A426YEK0-F1
#
_entry.id   AF-A0A426YEK0-F1
#
_cell.length_a   1.000
_cell.length_b   1.000
_cell.length_c   1.000
_cell.angle_alpha   90.00
_cell.angle_beta   90.00
_cell.angle_gamma   90.00
#
_symmetry.space_group_name_H-M   'P 1'
#
loop_
_entity.id
_entity.type
_entity.pdbx_description
1 polymer ?
#
loop_
_entity_poly.entity_id
_entity_poly.type
_entity_poly.pdbx_seq_one_letter_code
_entity_poly.pdbx_strand_id
1 'polypeptide(L)'
;MTRLKCIDGEDPMVPRWLTISGSSPLWTKGSLSEEYLLGALHPTLVKQVYECSSEELMNRAGKSVVWGLHFVSALIDRVHDAGRLVWNQHEKILALHAANKELKASIGQELAAVAERRVKEMEVEFERMRAELESHRSQRRELEQEVGLLRSSLDGARNDRARLEDDIHSLTEAIAFLEAKLKVEGQKAMGTYKASRGFEFGLEKMGRVSYEFRYRVVLERLWGMHSDIMIELDPFIECFEDANIEMDLDQPFDDDT
;
A
#
# COMPACT_ATOMS: atom_id res chain seq x y z
N MET A 1 -0.79 -63.36 -114.01
CA MET A 1 -0.40 -63.10 -115.42
C MET A 1 -1.65 -62.70 -116.19
N THR A 2 -1.91 -61.40 -116.30
CA THR A 2 -2.96 -60.85 -117.17
C THR A 2 -2.49 -59.45 -117.60
N ARG A 3 -2.15 -59.31 -118.89
CA ARG A 3 -1.65 -58.08 -119.51
C ARG A 3 -2.84 -57.14 -119.72
N LEU A 4 -2.81 -55.97 -119.10
CA LEU A 4 -3.69 -54.86 -119.48
C LEU A 4 -3.04 -54.13 -120.67
N LYS A 5 -3.75 -54.13 -121.81
CA LYS A 5 -3.49 -53.23 -122.93
C LYS A 5 -3.79 -51.80 -122.47
N CYS A 6 -2.83 -50.89 -122.62
CA CYS A 6 -3.10 -49.46 -122.55
C CYS A 6 -3.06 -48.88 -123.97
N ILE A 7 -4.04 -48.01 -124.21
CA ILE A 7 -4.42 -47.37 -125.47
C ILE A 7 -3.47 -46.20 -125.74
N ASP A 8 -2.90 -46.10 -126.94
CA ASP A 8 -2.25 -44.87 -127.41
C ASP A 8 -3.33 -43.79 -127.59
N GLY A 9 -3.38 -42.86 -126.64
CA GLY A 9 -4.10 -41.59 -126.77
C GLY A 9 -3.07 -40.48 -126.94
N GLU A 10 -2.89 -40.00 -128.16
CA GLU A 10 -2.17 -38.76 -128.43
C GLU A 10 -3.06 -37.57 -128.01
N ASP A 11 -2.75 -36.98 -126.85
CA ASP A 11 -2.88 -35.53 -126.60
C ASP A 11 -2.05 -35.16 -125.35
N PRO A 12 -1.06 -34.26 -125.45
CA PRO A 12 -0.26 -33.88 -124.29
C PRO A 12 -1.10 -33.05 -123.30
N MET A 13 -1.20 -33.52 -122.05
CA MET A 13 -1.83 -32.79 -120.96
C MET A 13 -1.13 -31.44 -120.75
N VAL A 14 -1.82 -30.34 -121.07
CA VAL A 14 -1.35 -28.98 -120.85
C VAL A 14 -1.46 -28.63 -119.35
N PRO A 15 -0.38 -28.18 -118.69
CA PRO A 15 -0.46 -27.65 -117.33
C PRO A 15 -1.33 -26.39 -117.28
N ARG A 16 -2.44 -26.42 -116.51
CA ARG A 16 -3.41 -25.32 -116.36
C ARG A 16 -2.86 -23.99 -115.81
N TRP A 17 -1.57 -23.91 -115.47
CA TRP A 17 -0.99 -22.84 -114.65
C TRP A 17 0.19 -22.09 -115.31
N LEU A 18 0.47 -22.30 -116.60
CA LEU A 18 1.54 -21.59 -117.33
C LEU A 18 1.22 -20.12 -117.67
N THR A 19 0.02 -19.63 -117.38
CA THR A 19 -0.43 -18.28 -117.76
C THR A 19 -0.36 -17.24 -116.63
N ILE A 20 0.13 -17.62 -115.44
CA ILE A 20 0.22 -16.70 -114.31
C ILE A 20 1.59 -16.01 -114.32
N SER A 21 1.62 -14.79 -114.86
CA SER A 21 2.78 -13.90 -114.80
C SER A 21 2.83 -13.18 -113.44
N GLY A 22 4.04 -12.97 -112.92
CA GLY A 22 4.34 -12.52 -111.54
C GLY A 22 3.77 -11.15 -111.11
N SER A 23 3.08 -10.44 -112.01
CA SER A 23 2.44 -9.14 -111.76
C SER A 23 0.91 -9.20 -111.67
N SER A 24 0.30 -10.40 -111.65
CA SER A 24 -1.16 -10.55 -111.64
C SER A 24 -1.80 -10.12 -110.31
N PRO A 25 -2.86 -9.28 -110.29
CA PRO A 25 -3.50 -8.78 -109.05
C PRO A 25 -4.30 -9.83 -108.25
N LEU A 26 -4.19 -11.12 -108.61
CA LEU A 26 -4.94 -12.24 -108.04
C LEU A 26 -4.79 -12.41 -106.51
N TRP A 27 -3.78 -11.78 -105.91
CA TRP A 27 -3.44 -11.92 -104.49
C TRP A 27 -4.16 -10.95 -103.54
N THR A 28 -5.05 -10.07 -104.02
CA THR A 28 -5.66 -9.03 -103.15
C THR A 28 -7.19 -9.00 -103.10
N LYS A 29 -7.93 -9.64 -104.01
CA LYS A 29 -9.40 -9.71 -103.93
C LYS A 29 -9.99 -10.76 -104.88
N GLY A 30 -10.48 -11.87 -104.34
CA GLY A 30 -11.21 -12.92 -105.07
C GLY A 30 -11.16 -14.26 -104.35
N SER A 31 -12.17 -15.10 -104.55
CA SER A 31 -12.48 -16.37 -103.84
C SER A 31 -11.34 -17.39 -103.67
N LEU A 32 -10.22 -17.24 -104.37
CA LEU A 32 -8.97 -18.00 -104.13
C LEU A 32 -8.19 -17.53 -102.89
N SER A 33 -8.48 -16.36 -102.32
CA SER A 33 -7.90 -15.89 -101.05
C SER A 33 -8.43 -16.66 -99.84
N GLU A 34 -9.59 -17.30 -99.97
CA GLU A 34 -10.23 -18.07 -98.91
C GLU A 34 -9.60 -19.47 -98.77
N GLU A 35 -9.15 -20.07 -99.88
CA GLU A 35 -8.33 -21.29 -99.86
C GLU A 35 -6.90 -21.04 -99.35
N TYR A 36 -6.41 -19.80 -99.48
CA TYR A 36 -5.09 -19.39 -98.99
C TYR A 36 -5.01 -19.20 -97.47
N LEU A 37 -6.15 -18.95 -96.80
CA LEU A 37 -6.24 -18.90 -95.35
C LEU A 37 -6.08 -20.29 -94.71
N LEU A 38 -6.25 -21.37 -95.47
CA LEU A 38 -6.11 -22.77 -95.02
C LEU A 38 -4.75 -23.41 -95.34
N GLY A 39 -3.94 -22.78 -96.19
CA GLY A 39 -2.61 -23.26 -96.59
C GLY A 39 -1.53 -22.18 -96.37
N ALA A 40 -1.07 -22.03 -95.13
CA ALA A 40 -0.22 -20.94 -94.70
C ALA A 40 1.15 -20.89 -95.39
N LEU A 41 1.30 -20.01 -96.40
CA LEU A 41 2.59 -19.42 -96.76
C LEU A 41 2.48 -17.90 -96.67
N HIS A 42 3.25 -17.31 -95.75
CA HIS A 42 3.29 -15.88 -95.50
C HIS A 42 3.60 -15.13 -96.82
N PRO A 43 2.84 -14.08 -97.22
CA PRO A 43 3.02 -13.40 -98.52
C PRO A 43 4.47 -12.96 -98.81
N THR A 44 5.20 -12.56 -97.76
CA THR A 44 6.64 -12.25 -97.84
C THR A 44 7.53 -13.45 -98.22
N LEU A 45 7.18 -14.66 -97.79
CA LEU A 45 7.89 -15.89 -98.16
C LEU A 45 7.57 -16.30 -99.60
N VAL A 46 6.31 -16.15 -100.03
CA VAL A 46 5.86 -16.44 -101.40
C VAL A 46 6.61 -15.57 -102.40
N LYS A 47 6.72 -14.28 -102.10
CA LYS A 47 7.48 -13.32 -102.91
C LYS A 47 8.96 -13.68 -103.02
N GLN A 48 9.60 -14.06 -101.90
CA GLN A 48 11.01 -14.45 -101.87
C GLN A 48 11.29 -15.74 -102.67
N VAL A 49 10.36 -16.71 -102.67
CA VAL A 49 10.53 -17.98 -103.38
C VAL A 49 10.53 -17.81 -104.91
N TYR A 50 9.83 -16.79 -105.42
CA TYR A 50 9.79 -16.49 -106.86
C TYR A 50 10.83 -15.47 -107.32
N GLU A 51 11.29 -14.58 -106.45
CA GLU A 51 12.25 -13.51 -106.80
C GLU A 51 13.73 -13.85 -106.49
N CYS A 52 14.02 -14.70 -105.50
CA CYS A 52 15.40 -15.01 -105.08
C CYS A 52 15.93 -16.31 -105.71
N SER A 53 17.25 -16.40 -105.92
CA SER A 53 17.89 -17.68 -106.26
C SER A 53 17.85 -18.64 -105.07
N SER A 54 17.92 -19.95 -105.34
CA SER A 54 17.96 -20.98 -104.28
C SER A 54 19.13 -20.78 -103.31
N GLU A 55 20.27 -20.29 -103.79
CA GLU A 55 21.46 -19.98 -102.97
C GLU A 55 21.18 -18.86 -101.95
N GLU A 56 20.48 -17.80 -102.36
CA GLU A 56 20.14 -16.68 -101.47
C GLU A 56 19.11 -17.09 -100.41
N LEU A 57 18.13 -17.93 -100.78
CA LEU A 57 17.17 -18.53 -99.85
C LEU A 57 17.86 -19.44 -98.83
N MET A 58 18.80 -20.28 -99.26
CA MET A 58 19.58 -21.14 -98.36
C MET A 58 20.45 -20.34 -97.40
N ASN A 59 21.10 -19.26 -97.86
CA ASN A 59 21.90 -18.37 -97.01
C ASN A 59 21.01 -17.66 -95.96
N ARG A 60 19.83 -17.18 -96.36
CA ARG A 60 18.87 -16.54 -95.45
C ARG A 60 18.30 -17.53 -94.43
N ALA A 61 17.96 -18.74 -94.85
CA ALA A 61 17.54 -19.82 -93.97
C ALA A 61 18.65 -20.18 -92.97
N GLY A 62 19.90 -20.34 -93.44
CA GLY A 62 21.06 -20.59 -92.58
C GLY A 62 21.27 -19.51 -91.52
N LYS A 63 21.23 -18.22 -91.92
CA LYS A 63 21.33 -17.09 -90.97
C LYS A 63 20.18 -17.04 -89.97
N SER A 64 18.96 -17.33 -90.40
CA SER A 64 17.79 -17.39 -89.51
C SER A 64 17.89 -18.52 -88.50
N VAL A 65 18.42 -19.69 -88.91
CA VAL A 65 18.69 -20.80 -88.00
C VAL A 65 19.75 -20.41 -86.96
N VAL A 66 20.84 -19.77 -87.39
CA VAL A 66 21.89 -19.27 -86.48
C VAL A 66 21.34 -18.23 -85.49
N TRP A 67 20.55 -17.26 -85.96
CA TRP A 67 19.90 -16.27 -85.09
C TRP A 67 18.90 -16.90 -84.11
N GLY A 68 18.09 -17.86 -84.58
CA GLY A 68 17.16 -18.61 -83.74
C GLY A 68 17.89 -19.38 -82.63
N LEU A 69 19.01 -20.04 -82.96
CA LEU A 69 19.85 -20.73 -81.99
C LEU A 69 20.44 -19.77 -80.95
N HIS A 70 20.99 -18.63 -81.36
CA HIS A 70 21.51 -17.62 -80.41
C HIS A 70 20.43 -17.09 -79.47
N PHE A 71 19.23 -16.84 -79.98
CA PHE A 71 18.09 -16.39 -79.17
C PHE A 71 17.69 -17.45 -78.13
N VAL A 72 17.59 -18.71 -78.54
CA VAL A 72 17.27 -19.82 -77.63
C VAL A 72 18.35 -19.99 -76.58
N SER A 73 19.63 -19.94 -76.95
CA SER A 73 20.74 -20.03 -75.98
C SER A 73 20.69 -18.90 -74.95
N ALA A 74 20.51 -17.64 -75.39
CA ALA A 74 20.39 -16.51 -74.46
C ALA A 74 19.17 -16.63 -73.54
N LEU A 75 18.07 -17.21 -74.01
CA LEU A 75 16.89 -17.49 -73.18
C LEU A 75 17.20 -18.58 -72.14
N ILE A 76 17.89 -19.65 -72.52
CA ILE A 76 18.32 -20.72 -71.62
C ILE A 76 19.22 -20.16 -70.51
N ASP A 77 20.18 -19.30 -70.86
CA ASP A 77 21.09 -18.67 -69.90
C ASP A 77 20.31 -17.81 -68.90
N ARG A 78 19.37 -16.98 -69.38
CA ARG A 78 18.52 -16.15 -68.50
C ARG A 78 17.64 -17.00 -67.57
N VAL A 79 17.08 -18.10 -68.07
CA VAL A 79 16.30 -19.03 -67.25
C VAL A 79 17.20 -19.71 -66.20
N HIS A 80 18.41 -20.11 -66.57
CA HIS A 80 19.39 -20.67 -65.64
C HIS A 80 19.78 -19.66 -64.56
N ASP A 81 20.07 -18.41 -64.92
CA ASP A 81 20.44 -17.35 -63.98
C ASP A 81 19.29 -17.00 -63.04
N ALA A 82 18.06 -16.93 -63.56
CA ALA A 82 16.86 -16.76 -62.73
C ALA A 82 16.68 -17.96 -61.77
N GLY A 83 16.91 -19.19 -62.23
CA GLY A 83 16.90 -20.38 -61.39
C GLY A 83 17.94 -20.33 -60.27
N ARG A 84 19.16 -19.87 -60.58
CA ARG A 84 20.24 -19.68 -59.60
C ARG A 84 19.88 -18.61 -58.56
N LEU A 85 19.24 -17.51 -58.98
CA LEU A 85 18.74 -16.48 -58.08
C LEU A 85 17.63 -17.01 -57.16
N VAL A 86 16.66 -17.74 -57.70
CA VAL A 86 15.57 -18.35 -56.93
C VAL A 86 16.12 -19.33 -55.90
N TRP A 87 17.09 -20.17 -56.29
CA TRP A 87 17.78 -21.07 -55.37
C TRP A 87 18.46 -20.31 -54.23
N ASN A 88 19.26 -19.29 -54.54
CA ASN A 88 19.94 -18.48 -53.54
C ASN A 88 18.97 -17.74 -52.61
N GLN A 89 17.82 -17.29 -53.13
CA GLN A 89 16.76 -16.67 -52.32
C GLN A 89 16.09 -17.69 -51.40
N HIS A 90 15.83 -18.90 -51.89
CA HIS A 90 15.25 -19.99 -51.10
C HIS A 90 16.14 -20.35 -49.90
N GLU A 91 17.45 -20.50 -50.12
CA GLU A 91 18.43 -20.74 -49.06
C GLU A 91 18.44 -19.63 -47.99
N LYS A 92 18.38 -18.36 -48.42
CA LYS A 92 18.26 -17.23 -47.47
C LYS A 92 16.96 -17.28 -46.66
N ILE A 93 15.84 -17.63 -47.29
CA ILE A 93 14.55 -17.79 -46.59
C ILE A 93 14.63 -18.92 -45.56
N LEU A 94 15.26 -20.05 -45.90
CA LEU A 94 15.47 -21.16 -44.98
C LEU A 94 16.32 -20.74 -43.78
N ALA A 95 17.44 -20.05 -44.01
CA ALA A 95 18.30 -19.54 -42.95
C ALA A 95 17.57 -18.54 -42.03
N LEU A 96 16.82 -17.59 -42.61
CA LEU A 96 16.00 -16.64 -41.84
C LEU A 96 14.90 -17.33 -41.04
N HIS A 97 14.27 -18.36 -41.59
CA HIS A 97 13.26 -19.13 -40.87
C HIS A 97 13.85 -19.89 -39.69
N ALA A 98 15.06 -20.44 -39.82
CA ALA A 98 15.77 -21.07 -38.72
C ALA A 98 16.15 -20.06 -37.62
N ALA A 99 16.74 -18.92 -38.00
CA ALA A 99 17.07 -17.84 -37.07
C ALA A 99 15.84 -17.29 -36.33
N ASN A 100 14.70 -17.13 -37.02
CA ASN A 100 13.45 -16.71 -36.39
C ASN A 100 12.93 -17.72 -35.35
N LYS A 101 13.08 -19.03 -35.60
CA LYS A 101 12.72 -20.07 -34.62
C LYS A 101 13.61 -20.01 -33.39
N GLU A 102 14.91 -19.85 -33.59
CA GLU A 102 15.89 -19.74 -32.50
C GLU A 102 15.65 -18.49 -31.66
N LEU A 103 15.48 -17.32 -32.28
CA LEU A 103 15.16 -16.07 -31.58
C LEU A 103 13.86 -16.19 -30.79
N LYS A 104 12.82 -16.80 -31.36
CA LYS A 104 11.55 -17.02 -30.66
C LYS A 104 11.72 -17.92 -29.44
N ALA A 105 12.52 -18.98 -29.55
CA ALA A 105 12.82 -19.87 -28.43
C ALA A 105 13.66 -19.15 -27.35
N SER A 106 14.69 -18.41 -27.75
CA SER A 106 15.57 -17.64 -26.86
C SER A 106 14.80 -16.57 -26.09
N ILE A 107 14.00 -15.75 -26.77
CA ILE A 107 13.16 -14.72 -26.14
C ILE A 107 12.16 -15.37 -25.16
N GLY A 108 11.55 -16.50 -25.54
CA GLY A 108 10.64 -17.24 -24.66
C GLY A 108 11.33 -17.72 -23.38
N GLN A 109 12.54 -18.26 -23.50
CA GLN A 109 13.34 -18.71 -22.36
C GLN A 109 13.79 -17.55 -21.47
N GLU A 110 14.24 -16.44 -22.06
CA GLU A 110 14.68 -15.26 -21.32
C GLU A 110 13.52 -14.62 -20.54
N LEU A 111 12.36 -14.45 -21.18
CA LEU A 111 11.15 -13.95 -20.52
C LEU A 111 10.72 -14.87 -19.36
N ALA A 112 10.78 -16.19 -19.55
CA ALA A 112 10.48 -17.15 -18.49
C ALA A 112 11.47 -17.04 -17.32
N ALA A 113 12.77 -16.93 -17.59
CA ALA A 113 13.79 -16.79 -16.56
C ALA A 113 13.66 -15.47 -15.77
N VAL A 114 13.31 -14.37 -16.44
CA VAL A 114 13.04 -13.07 -15.79
C VAL A 114 11.79 -13.15 -14.93
N ALA A 115 10.72 -13.77 -15.42
CA ALA A 115 9.49 -13.96 -14.66
C ALA A 115 9.73 -14.84 -13.42
N GLU A 116 10.45 -15.95 -13.56
CA GLU A 116 10.80 -16.84 -12.45
C GLU A 116 11.64 -16.13 -11.39
N ARG A 117 12.62 -15.32 -11.80
CA ARG A 117 13.42 -14.50 -10.86
C ARG A 117 12.53 -13.55 -10.05
N ARG A 118 11.63 -12.82 -10.71
CA ARG A 118 10.71 -11.89 -10.04
C ARG A 118 9.77 -12.61 -9.06
N VAL A 119 9.30 -13.81 -9.43
CA VAL A 119 8.48 -14.64 -8.52
C VAL A 119 9.28 -15.04 -7.28
N LYS A 120 10.53 -15.49 -7.43
CA LYS A 120 11.40 -15.83 -6.30
C LYS A 120 11.70 -14.63 -5.39
N GLU A 121 11.96 -13.46 -5.98
CA GLU A 121 12.15 -12.23 -5.22
C GLU A 121 10.90 -11.86 -4.41
N MET A 122 9.71 -11.93 -5.03
CA MET A 122 8.44 -11.69 -4.34
C MET A 122 8.14 -12.73 -3.26
N GLU A 123 8.49 -13.99 -3.47
CA GLU A 123 8.30 -15.07 -2.50
C GLU A 123 9.14 -14.84 -1.23
N VAL A 124 10.39 -14.41 -1.39
CA VAL A 124 11.27 -14.04 -0.25
C VAL A 124 10.68 -12.86 0.52
N GLU A 125 10.21 -11.82 -0.19
CA GLU A 125 9.58 -10.66 0.43
C GLU A 125 8.28 -11.03 1.17
N PHE A 126 7.49 -11.94 0.61
CA PHE A 126 6.28 -12.45 1.26
C PHE A 126 6.58 -13.18 2.56
N GLU A 127 7.59 -14.06 2.58
CA GLU A 127 7.99 -14.76 3.80
C GLU A 127 8.59 -13.82 4.85
N ARG A 128 9.32 -12.78 4.44
CA ARG A 128 9.77 -11.70 5.34
C ARG A 128 8.59 -10.99 6.01
N MET A 129 7.62 -10.51 5.21
CA MET A 129 6.44 -9.84 5.73
C MET A 129 5.61 -10.76 6.64
N ARG A 130 5.52 -12.05 6.31
CA ARG A 130 4.84 -13.05 7.15
C ARG A 130 5.50 -13.19 8.51
N ALA A 131 6.84 -13.23 8.58
CA ALA A 131 7.57 -13.31 9.84
C ALA A 131 7.40 -12.03 10.69
N GLU A 132 7.47 -10.86 10.07
CA GLU A 132 7.22 -9.56 10.74
C GLU A 132 5.80 -9.48 11.31
N LEU A 133 4.79 -9.93 10.55
CA LEU A 133 3.41 -9.98 11.01
C LEU A 133 3.25 -10.87 12.25
N GLU A 134 3.92 -12.02 12.29
CA GLU A 134 3.84 -12.93 13.43
C GLU A 134 4.56 -12.38 14.67
N SER A 135 5.68 -11.67 14.47
CA SER A 135 6.35 -10.91 15.53
C SER A 135 5.41 -9.85 16.14
N HIS A 136 4.77 -9.03 15.30
CA HIS A 136 3.80 -8.03 15.76
C HIS A 136 2.58 -8.66 16.45
N ARG A 137 2.12 -9.83 16.01
CA ARG A 137 1.07 -10.57 16.73
C ARG A 137 1.52 -11.04 18.10
N SER A 138 2.79 -11.44 18.27
CA SER A 138 3.35 -11.76 19.59
C SER A 138 3.36 -10.53 20.49
N GLN A 139 3.92 -9.42 20.01
CA GLN A 139 3.96 -8.16 20.74
C GLN A 139 2.58 -7.69 21.18
N ARG A 140 1.57 -7.81 20.30
CA ARG A 140 0.19 -7.46 20.66
C ARG A 140 -0.35 -8.33 21.80
N ARG A 141 -0.08 -9.65 21.78
CA ARG A 141 -0.50 -10.55 22.86
C ARG A 141 0.15 -10.21 24.19
N GLU A 142 1.44 -9.85 24.18
CA GLU A 142 2.16 -9.41 25.39
C GLU A 142 1.55 -8.12 25.95
N LEU A 143 1.31 -7.12 25.10
CA LEU A 143 0.68 -5.87 25.51
C LEU A 143 -0.75 -6.09 26.03
N GLU A 144 -1.52 -6.97 25.40
CA GLU A 144 -2.87 -7.34 25.88
C GLU A 144 -2.82 -7.96 27.29
N GLN A 145 -1.80 -8.79 27.58
CA GLN A 145 -1.60 -9.36 28.92
C GLN A 145 -1.23 -8.28 29.95
N GLU A 146 -0.31 -7.38 29.60
CA GLU A 146 0.10 -6.27 30.48
C GLU A 146 -1.08 -5.34 30.79
N VAL A 147 -1.87 -4.98 29.78
CA VAL A 147 -3.11 -4.21 29.96
C VAL A 147 -4.09 -4.97 30.86
N GLY A 148 -4.17 -6.30 30.73
CA GLY A 148 -4.94 -7.15 31.62
C GLY A 148 -4.49 -7.05 33.08
N LEU A 149 -3.19 -7.15 33.35
CA LEU A 149 -2.61 -7.02 34.69
C LEU A 149 -2.85 -5.63 35.28
N LEU A 150 -2.64 -4.57 34.50
CA LEU A 150 -2.87 -3.19 34.93
C LEU A 150 -4.35 -2.94 35.27
N ARG A 151 -5.29 -3.52 34.49
CA ARG A 151 -6.73 -3.43 34.79
C ARG A 151 -7.07 -4.09 36.13
N SER A 152 -6.55 -5.30 36.38
CA SER A 152 -6.77 -5.99 37.65
C SER A 152 -6.17 -5.23 38.83
N SER A 153 -4.96 -4.67 38.67
CA SER A 153 -4.32 -3.83 39.69
C SER A 153 -5.14 -2.57 40.00
N LEU A 154 -5.64 -1.90 38.95
CA LEU A 154 -6.51 -0.73 39.10
C LEU A 154 -7.82 -1.07 39.81
N ASP A 155 -8.42 -2.22 39.52
CA ASP A 155 -9.63 -2.68 40.20
C ASP A 155 -9.37 -2.96 41.68
N GLY A 156 -8.26 -3.62 42.00
CA GLY A 156 -7.79 -3.80 43.38
C GLY A 156 -7.63 -2.46 44.13
N ALA A 157 -6.92 -1.51 43.53
CA ALA A 157 -6.73 -0.19 44.12
C ALA A 157 -8.05 0.60 44.31
N ARG A 158 -9.02 0.43 43.40
CA ARG A 158 -10.37 1.01 43.53
C ARG A 158 -11.13 0.40 44.70
N ASN A 159 -11.04 -0.92 44.88
CA ASN A 159 -11.66 -1.62 46.00
C ASN A 159 -11.04 -1.21 47.33
N ASP A 160 -9.72 -1.09 47.41
CA ASP A 160 -9.01 -0.61 48.60
C ASP A 160 -9.42 0.83 48.95
N ARG A 161 -9.53 1.70 47.94
CA ARG A 161 -10.03 3.07 48.12
C ARG A 161 -11.45 3.08 48.69
N ALA A 162 -12.37 2.27 48.16
CA ALA A 162 -13.74 2.21 48.66
C ALA A 162 -13.79 1.78 50.14
N ARG A 163 -12.99 0.77 50.53
CA ARG A 163 -12.85 0.35 51.94
C ARG A 163 -12.34 1.47 52.83
N LEU A 164 -11.32 2.21 52.39
CA LEU A 164 -10.80 3.35 53.14
C LEU A 164 -11.84 4.47 53.28
N GLU A 165 -12.64 4.73 52.24
CA GLU A 165 -13.74 5.70 52.30
C GLU A 165 -14.79 5.29 53.34
N ASP A 166 -15.14 4.00 53.43
CA ASP A 166 -16.05 3.45 54.44
C ASP A 166 -15.46 3.57 55.87
N ASP A 167 -14.17 3.28 56.04
CA ASP A 167 -13.47 3.44 57.32
C ASP A 167 -13.44 4.90 57.77
N ILE A 168 -13.13 5.83 56.85
CA ILE A 168 -13.15 7.28 57.13
C ILE A 168 -14.56 7.73 57.52
N HIS A 169 -15.59 7.21 56.85
CA HIS A 169 -16.98 7.53 57.20
C HIS A 169 -17.33 7.07 58.61
N SER A 170 -16.96 5.83 58.96
CA SER A 170 -17.14 5.24 60.28
C SER A 170 -16.41 6.04 61.38
N LEU A 171 -15.17 6.46 61.11
CA LEU A 171 -14.40 7.30 62.03
C LEU A 171 -15.05 8.68 62.21
N THR A 172 -15.56 9.26 61.13
CA THR A 172 -16.25 10.56 61.17
C THR A 172 -17.49 10.48 62.07
N GLU A 173 -18.27 9.40 61.98
CA GLU A 173 -19.43 9.17 62.84
C GLU A 173 -19.01 9.01 64.32
N ALA A 174 -17.95 8.24 64.60
CA ALA A 174 -17.42 8.08 65.95
C ALA A 174 -16.91 9.39 66.57
N ILE A 175 -16.22 10.23 65.79
CA ILE A 175 -15.78 11.56 66.22
C ILE A 175 -16.98 12.45 66.56
N ALA A 176 -18.01 12.47 65.71
CA ALA A 176 -19.23 13.24 65.96
C ALA A 176 -19.94 12.78 67.26
N PHE A 177 -19.98 11.46 67.51
CA PHE A 177 -20.51 10.91 68.75
C PHE A 177 -19.70 11.34 69.98
N LEU A 178 -18.37 11.26 69.91
CA LEU A 178 -17.48 11.67 71.00
C LEU A 178 -17.59 13.17 71.29
N GLU A 179 -17.64 14.02 70.27
CA GLU A 179 -17.86 15.46 70.44
C GLU A 179 -19.18 15.76 71.16
N ALA A 180 -20.27 15.07 70.78
CA ALA A 180 -21.55 15.22 71.43
C ALA A 180 -21.49 14.79 72.91
N LYS A 181 -20.85 13.65 73.20
CA LYS A 181 -20.65 13.15 74.56
C LYS A 181 -19.81 14.10 75.40
N LEU A 182 -18.71 14.62 74.85
CA LEU A 182 -17.83 15.58 75.51
C LEU A 182 -18.58 16.88 75.86
N LYS A 183 -19.41 17.39 74.95
CA LYS A 183 -20.26 18.57 75.25
C LYS A 183 -21.17 18.34 76.44
N VAL A 184 -21.83 17.18 76.51
CA VAL A 184 -22.75 16.85 77.62
C VAL A 184 -21.99 16.68 78.93
N GLU A 185 -20.93 15.86 78.94
CA GLU A 185 -20.16 15.61 80.17
C GLU A 185 -19.42 16.87 80.63
N GLY A 186 -18.90 17.67 79.70
CA GLY A 186 -18.26 18.95 80.00
C GLY A 186 -19.23 19.95 80.63
N GLN A 187 -20.47 20.03 80.14
CA GLN A 187 -21.51 20.86 80.77
C GLN A 187 -21.84 20.36 82.19
N LYS A 188 -21.95 19.06 82.38
CA LYS A 188 -22.22 18.43 83.68
C LYS A 188 -21.08 18.67 84.67
N ALA A 189 -19.83 18.43 84.28
CA ALA A 189 -18.64 18.66 85.09
C ALA A 189 -18.46 20.15 85.46
N MET A 190 -18.77 21.07 84.53
CA MET A 190 -18.79 22.49 84.83
C MET A 190 -19.89 22.85 85.84
N GLY A 191 -21.06 22.22 85.72
CA GLY A 191 -22.15 22.36 86.69
C GLY A 191 -21.76 21.90 88.08
N THR A 192 -21.12 20.73 88.20
CA THR A 192 -20.64 20.21 89.50
C THR A 192 -19.53 21.07 90.09
N TYR A 193 -18.57 21.52 89.28
CA TYR A 193 -17.51 22.43 89.74
C TYR A 193 -18.06 23.75 90.28
N LYS A 194 -19.02 24.37 89.57
CA LYS A 194 -19.66 25.62 90.03
C LYS A 194 -20.46 25.43 91.33
N ALA A 195 -20.96 24.23 91.58
CA ALA A 195 -21.65 23.89 92.83
C ALA A 195 -20.69 23.47 93.96
N SER A 196 -19.39 23.33 93.68
CA SER A 196 -18.40 22.93 94.68
C SER A 196 -18.04 24.07 95.63
N ARG A 197 -17.75 23.71 96.89
CA ARG A 197 -17.32 24.66 97.92
C ARG A 197 -16.02 25.38 97.56
N GLY A 198 -15.11 24.72 96.85
CA GLY A 198 -13.85 25.32 96.39
C GLY A 198 -14.07 26.48 95.41
N PHE A 199 -15.06 26.36 94.53
CA PHE A 199 -15.44 27.45 93.62
C PHE A 199 -16.07 28.63 94.37
N GLU A 200 -17.00 28.36 95.30
CA GLU A 200 -17.62 29.39 96.14
C GLU A 200 -16.57 30.14 96.98
N PHE A 201 -15.67 29.41 97.64
CA PHE A 201 -14.57 30.00 98.40
C PHE A 201 -13.62 30.81 97.52
N GLY A 202 -13.33 30.34 96.30
CA GLY A 202 -12.57 31.10 95.31
C GLY A 202 -13.24 32.43 94.93
N LEU A 203 -14.57 32.42 94.75
CA LEU A 203 -15.34 33.65 94.50
C LEU A 203 -15.30 34.61 95.70
N GLU A 204 -15.41 34.10 96.93
CA GLU A 204 -15.30 34.92 98.15
C GLU A 204 -13.90 35.55 98.26
N LYS A 205 -12.82 34.76 98.11
CA LYS A 205 -11.44 35.26 98.13
C LYS A 205 -11.25 36.33 97.04
N MET A 206 -11.72 36.08 95.81
CA MET A 206 -11.61 37.04 94.71
C MET A 206 -12.40 38.33 94.99
N GLY A 207 -13.59 38.23 95.59
CA GLY A 207 -14.38 39.37 96.03
C GLY A 207 -13.68 40.19 97.12
N ARG A 208 -13.06 39.54 98.11
CA ARG A 208 -12.27 40.18 99.17
C ARG A 208 -11.07 40.93 98.60
N VAL A 209 -10.25 40.27 97.76
CA VAL A 209 -9.08 40.92 97.12
C VAL A 209 -9.50 42.13 96.28
N SER A 210 -10.63 42.04 95.58
CA SER A 210 -11.16 43.15 94.78
C SER A 210 -11.62 44.33 95.64
N TYR A 211 -12.31 44.04 96.75
CA TYR A 211 -12.76 45.06 97.69
C TYR A 211 -11.58 45.72 98.41
N GLU A 212 -10.62 44.93 98.89
CA GLU A 212 -9.38 45.40 99.49
C GLU A 212 -8.62 46.32 98.54
N PHE A 213 -8.45 45.92 97.27
CA PHE A 213 -7.78 46.74 96.27
C PHE A 213 -8.49 48.10 96.09
N ARG A 214 -9.82 48.10 95.97
CA ARG A 214 -10.59 49.36 95.85
C ARG A 214 -10.49 50.21 97.11
N TYR A 215 -10.52 49.59 98.29
CA TYR A 215 -10.34 50.26 99.58
C TYR A 215 -8.97 50.95 99.64
N ARG A 216 -7.88 50.22 99.34
CA ARG A 216 -6.52 50.77 99.27
C ARG A 216 -6.44 51.95 98.29
N VAL A 217 -7.02 51.84 97.10
CA VAL A 217 -7.02 52.95 96.11
C VAL A 217 -7.80 54.18 96.61
N VAL A 218 -8.94 54.00 97.28
CA VAL A 218 -9.73 55.11 97.85
C VAL A 218 -9.00 55.75 99.02
N LEU A 219 -8.39 54.94 99.88
CA LEU A 219 -7.60 55.37 101.01
C LEU A 219 -6.42 56.23 100.58
N GLU A 220 -5.64 55.77 99.60
CA GLU A 220 -4.52 56.53 99.02
C GLU A 220 -4.99 57.86 98.40
N ARG A 221 -6.14 57.88 97.72
CA ARG A 221 -6.72 59.12 97.18
C ARG A 221 -7.15 60.10 98.29
N LEU A 222 -7.70 59.58 99.39
CA LEU A 222 -8.12 60.38 100.54
C LEU A 222 -6.91 61.05 101.20
N TRP A 223 -5.84 60.28 101.45
CA TRP A 223 -4.60 60.82 102.01
C TRP A 223 -3.89 61.83 101.09
N GLY A 224 -4.01 61.65 99.77
CA GLY A 224 -3.55 62.63 98.79
C GLY A 224 -4.30 63.98 98.83
N MET A 225 -5.55 64.01 99.34
CA MET A 225 -6.35 65.25 99.49
C MET A 225 -6.31 65.84 100.91
N HIS A 226 -6.19 64.99 101.94
CA HIS A 226 -6.22 65.40 103.36
C HIS A 226 -5.20 64.57 104.16
N SER A 227 -3.99 65.10 104.32
CA SER A 227 -2.85 64.37 104.92
C SER A 227 -2.91 64.22 106.45
N ASP A 228 -3.94 64.77 107.08
CA ASP A 228 -4.16 64.86 108.53
C ASP A 228 -5.22 63.88 109.06
N ILE A 229 -5.86 63.10 108.17
CA ILE A 229 -6.86 62.11 108.56
C ILE A 229 -6.19 60.78 108.96
N MET A 230 -6.23 60.45 110.25
CA MET A 230 -5.85 59.14 110.78
C MET A 230 -7.02 58.16 110.72
N ILE A 231 -6.80 57.00 110.09
CA ILE A 231 -7.72 55.86 110.21
C ILE A 231 -7.29 55.02 111.40
N GLU A 232 -8.26 54.72 112.28
CA GLU A 232 -8.00 54.10 113.58
C GLU A 232 -7.67 52.59 113.48
N LEU A 233 -8.19 51.87 112.47
CA LEU A 233 -7.87 50.47 112.19
C LEU A 233 -8.08 50.14 110.70
N ASP A 234 -7.08 49.59 110.01
CA ASP A 234 -7.24 49.09 108.62
C ASP A 234 -7.75 47.64 108.65
N PRO A 235 -8.95 47.37 108.10
CA PRO A 235 -9.54 46.03 108.10
C PRO A 235 -8.76 44.95 107.32
N PHE A 236 -7.72 45.32 106.56
CA PHE A 236 -6.96 44.41 105.70
C PHE A 236 -5.48 44.22 106.09
N ILE A 237 -5.03 44.82 107.21
CA ILE A 237 -3.64 44.68 107.66
C ILE A 237 -3.31 43.26 108.15
N GLU A 238 -4.31 42.45 108.51
CA GLU A 238 -4.13 41.05 108.91
C GLU A 238 -4.91 40.12 107.98
N CYS A 239 -4.29 39.59 106.92
CA CYS A 239 -4.73 38.34 106.26
C CYS A 239 -3.71 37.82 105.23
N PHE A 240 -2.78 36.96 105.68
CA PHE A 240 -2.17 35.91 104.85
C PHE A 240 -2.07 34.65 105.72
N GLU A 241 -3.20 33.99 105.97
CA GLU A 241 -3.16 32.61 106.49
C GLU A 241 -3.54 31.65 105.37
N ASP A 242 -2.58 31.40 104.48
CA ASP A 242 -2.54 30.17 103.67
C ASP A 242 -2.03 28.97 104.52
N ALA A 243 -2.10 29.06 105.86
CA ALA A 243 -1.56 28.07 106.79
C ALA A 243 -2.52 26.90 107.13
N ASN A 244 -3.80 26.97 106.72
CA ASN A 244 -4.83 26.01 107.17
C ASN A 244 -5.58 25.28 106.04
N ILE A 245 -5.01 25.18 104.84
CA ILE A 245 -5.52 24.24 103.84
C ILE A 245 -4.77 22.93 104.00
N GLU A 246 -5.36 21.98 104.72
CA GLU A 246 -4.95 20.57 104.70
C GLU A 246 -5.05 20.08 103.26
N MET A 247 -3.90 19.91 102.59
CA MET A 247 -3.87 19.26 101.27
C MET A 247 -3.93 17.76 101.50
N ASP A 248 -5.10 17.19 101.26
CA ASP A 248 -5.25 15.73 101.19
C ASP A 248 -4.44 15.24 99.98
N LEU A 249 -3.34 14.54 100.23
CA LEU A 249 -2.40 14.05 99.20
C LEU A 249 -2.90 12.77 98.50
N ASP A 250 -4.06 12.26 98.92
CA ASP A 250 -4.59 10.97 98.47
C ASP A 250 -5.81 11.18 97.56
N GLN A 251 -5.57 11.74 96.38
CA GLN A 251 -6.51 11.60 95.27
C GLN A 251 -5.87 10.69 94.21
N PRO A 252 -6.26 9.40 94.14
CA PRO A 252 -5.72 8.51 93.12
C PRO A 252 -6.16 9.04 91.76
N PHE A 253 -5.18 9.37 90.92
CA PHE A 253 -5.44 9.53 89.50
C PHE A 253 -5.77 8.15 88.96
N ASP A 254 -6.97 7.99 88.41
CA ASP A 254 -7.38 6.79 87.70
C ASP A 254 -6.62 6.77 86.36
N ASP A 255 -5.47 6.12 86.36
CA ASP A 255 -4.65 5.82 85.18
C ASP A 255 -5.24 4.59 84.45
N ASP A 256 -6.45 4.73 83.92
CA ASP A 256 -7.04 3.74 83.02
C ASP A 256 -7.37 4.39 81.66
N THR A 257 -6.40 4.35 80.75
CA THR A 257 -6.61 4.29 79.28
C THR A 257 -5.45 3.57 78.62
#